data_AF-A0A7V4SXK6-F1
#
_entry.id   AF-A0A7V4SXK6-F1
#
_cell.length_a   1.000
_cell.length_b   1.000
_cell.length_c   1.000
_cell.angle_alpha   90.00
_cell.angle_beta   90.00
_cell.angle_gamma   90.00
#
_symmetry.space_group_name_H-M   'P 1'
#
loop_
_entity.id
_entity.type
_entity.pdbx_description
1 polymer ?
#
loop_
_entity_poly.entity_id
_entity_poly.type
_entity_poly.pdbx_seq_one_letter_code
_entity_poly.pdbx_strand_id
1 'polypeptide(L)' 'PDCLQITAETDMREIMGVRHKEYPIEGVQFHPESILTQEGKRLLANFIGNT' A
#
# COMPACT_ATOMS: atom_id res chain seq x y z
N PRO A 1 10.04 9.48 6.38
CA PRO A 1 11.44 9.04 6.17
C PRO A 1 11.87 9.28 4.73
N ASP A 2 13.10 9.73 4.47
CA ASP A 2 13.53 10.09 3.11
C ASP A 2 13.67 8.89 2.18
N CYS A 3 13.81 7.69 2.72
CA CYS A 3 13.85 6.43 1.96
C CYS A 3 12.47 5.96 1.47
N LEU A 4 11.38 6.62 1.87
CA LEU A 4 10.01 6.27 1.49
C LEU A 4 9.43 7.29 0.50
N GLN A 5 8.58 6.79 -0.38
CA GLN A 5 7.75 7.58 -1.29
C GLN A 5 6.27 7.34 -0.93
N ILE A 6 5.48 8.41 -0.88
CA ILE A 6 4.03 8.33 -0.66
C ILE A 6 3.37 7.80 -1.95
N THR A 7 2.51 6.80 -1.82
CA THR A 7 1.82 6.15 -2.94
C THR A 7 0.30 6.26 -2.87
N ALA A 8 -0.27 6.55 -1.69
CA ALA A 8 -1.68 6.81 -1.51
C ALA A 8 -1.92 7.80 -0.36
N GLU A 9 -2.86 8.72 -0.56
CA GLU A 9 -3.28 9.73 0.41
C GLU A 9 -4.80 9.89 0.40
N THR A 10 -5.37 10.34 1.52
CA THR A 10 -6.77 10.79 1.57
C THR A 10 -6.90 12.23 1.07
N ASP A 11 -8.14 12.69 0.87
CA ASP A 11 -8.42 14.10 0.52
C ASP A 11 -7.93 15.09 1.60
N MET A 12 -7.76 14.61 2.84
CA MET A 12 -7.21 15.37 3.96
C MET A 12 -5.68 15.21 4.09
N ARG A 13 -5.01 14.61 3.10
CA ARG A 13 -3.56 14.34 3.05
C ARG A 13 -3.06 13.41 4.16
N GLU A 14 -3.92 12.54 4.65
CA GLU A 14 -3.47 11.44 5.50
C GLU A 14 -2.78 10.40 4.62
N ILE A 15 -1.57 10.00 5.00
CA ILE A 15 -0.78 9.03 4.25
C ILE A 15 -1.36 7.63 4.48
N MET A 16 -1.83 7.00 3.40
CA MET A 16 -2.46 5.68 3.44
C MET A 16 -1.58 4.59 2.84
N GLY A 17 -0.58 4.96 2.05
CA GLY A 17 0.33 4.03 1.39
C GLY A 17 1.71 4.63 1.18
N VAL A 18 2.73 3.81 1.37
CA VAL A 18 4.14 4.16 1.14
C VAL A 18 4.89 3.02 0.47
N ARG A 19 5.91 3.37 -0.31
CA ARG A 19 6.86 2.45 -0.94
C ARG A 19 8.29 2.80 -0.56
N HIS A 20 9.15 1.81 -0.31
CA HIS A 20 10.58 2.04 -0.21
C HIS A 20 11.21 2.31 -1.59
N LYS A 21 12.02 3.36 -1.70
CA LYS A 21 12.60 3.79 -2.99
C LYS A 21 13.54 2.76 -3.62
N GLU A 22 14.20 1.95 -2.79
CA GLU A 22 15.23 1.00 -3.23
C GLU A 22 14.87 -0.48 -3.05
N TYR A 23 13.92 -0.79 -2.16
CA TYR A 23 13.60 -2.18 -1.78
C TYR A 23 12.15 -2.48 -2.15
N PRO A 24 11.80 -3.74 -2.46
CA PRO A 24 10.44 -4.14 -2.80
C PRO A 24 9.56 -4.21 -1.53
N ILE A 25 9.41 -3.07 -0.85
CA ILE A 25 8.66 -2.94 0.40
C ILE A 25 7.54 -1.95 0.16
N GLU A 26 6.33 -2.40 0.44
CA GLU A 26 5.10 -1.62 0.39
C GLU A 26 4.48 -1.60 1.80
N GLY A 27 3.99 -0.45 2.23
CA GLY A 27 3.24 -0.27 3.47
C GLY A 27 1.89 0.34 3.18
N VAL A 28 0.83 -0.20 3.77
CA VAL A 28 -0.53 0.35 3.69
C VAL A 28 -1.12 0.50 5.09
N GLN A 29 -1.90 1.56 5.31
CA GLN A 29 -2.49 1.85 6.62
C GLN A 29 -3.84 1.14 6.82
N PHE A 30 -4.51 0.78 5.73
CA PHE A 30 -5.75 0.02 5.74
C PHE A 30 -5.48 -1.50 5.73
N HIS A 31 -6.55 -2.27 5.91
CA HIS A 31 -6.53 -3.73 5.97
C HIS A 31 -6.95 -4.34 4.62
N PRO A 32 -6.03 -4.57 3.65
CA PRO A 32 -6.36 -5.19 2.36
C PRO A 32 -6.86 -6.64 2.50
N GLU A 33 -6.61 -7.28 3.63
CA GLU A 33 -7.09 -8.62 3.97
C GLU A 33 -8.57 -8.64 4.39
N SER A 34 -9.13 -7.48 4.79
CA SER A 34 -10.52 -7.40 5.22
C SER A 34 -11.49 -7.64 4.06
N ILE A 35 -12.54 -8.43 4.31
CA ILE A 35 -13.57 -8.76 3.31
C ILE A 35 -14.31 -7.53 2.77
N LEU A 36 -14.34 -6.44 3.53
CA LEU A 36 -15.01 -5.20 3.16
C LEU A 36 -14.12 -4.29 2.30
N THR A 37 -12.83 -4.57 2.19
CA THR A 37 -11.92 -3.82 1.33
C THR A 37 -12.09 -4.33 -0.10
N GLN A 38 -12.93 -3.67 -0.91
CA GLN A 38 -13.29 -4.12 -2.26
C GLN A 38 -12.06 -4.44 -3.15
N GLU A 39 -11.04 -3.57 -3.11
CA GLU A 39 -9.81 -3.73 -3.88
C GLU A 39 -8.76 -4.62 -3.19
N GLY A 40 -9.04 -5.10 -1.97
CA GLY A 40 -8.07 -5.78 -1.10
C GLY A 40 -7.49 -7.04 -1.74
N LYS A 41 -8.35 -7.89 -2.32
CA LYS A 41 -7.92 -9.10 -3.03
C LYS A 41 -6.99 -8.81 -4.21
N ARG A 42 -7.25 -7.73 -4.96
CA ARG A 42 -6.41 -7.32 -6.10
C ARG A 42 -5.05 -6.84 -5.63
N LEU A 43 -5.01 -6.05 -4.55
CA LEU A 43 -3.76 -5.58 -3.94
C LEU A 43 -2.91 -6.74 -3.43
N LEU A 44 -3.52 -7.71 -2.74
CA LEU A 44 -2.82 -8.92 -2.29
C LEU A 44 -2.30 -9.75 -3.46
N ALA A 45 -3.07 -9.90 -4.54
CA ALA A 45 -2.63 -10.61 -5.74
C ALA A 45 -1.42 -9.92 -6.39
N ASN A 46 -1.40 -8.58 -6.46
CA ASN A 46 -0.25 -7.84 -6.96
C ASN A 46 0.99 -8.01 -6.07
N PHE A 47 0.80 -8.06 -4.75
CA PHE A 47 1.90 -8.24 -3.80
C PHE A 47 2.54 -9.63 -3.91
N ILE A 48 1.71 -10.68 -3.98
CA ILE A 48 2.18 -12.07 -4.08
C ILE A 48 2.70 -12.37 -5.49
N GLY A 49 2.01 -11.91 -6.53
CA GLY A 49 2.32 -12.19 -7.93
C GLY A 49 3.53 -11.43 -8.49
N ASN A 50 3.98 -10.37 -7.81
CA ASN A 50 5.22 -9.65 -8.14
C ASN A 50 6.41 -10.08 -7.27
N THR A 51 6.38 -11.28 -6.69
CA THR A 51 7.54 -11.88 -6.00
C THR A 51 8.46 -12.59 -6.99
#